data_AF-A0A436CUC4-F1
#
_entry.id   AF-A0A436CUC4-F1
#
_cell.length_a   1.000
_cell.length_b   1.000
_cell.length_c   1.000
_cell.angle_alpha   90.00
_cell.angle_beta   90.00
_cell.angle_gamma   90.00
#
_symmetry.space_group_name_H-M   'P 1'
#
loop_
_entity.id
_entity.type
_entity.pdbx_description
1 polymer ?
#
loop_
_entity_poly.entity_id
_entity_poly.type
_entity_poly.pdbx_seq_one_letter_code
_entity_poly.pdbx_strand_id
1 'polypeptide(L)'
;AHDLRAGYLKADSADRAAVTAVIAKAAGLVGEFDKPRYIDFSADLCAHSRSRIIGCTRCLDLCPTGAIASAGDHVIVDAEICAGCGNCAAACPTGAAAYAVPDAQTLLRRLRSLLVTYREAGGRDPVVLFHDGYHGEPLIDALARFGPGLPANVLPVAVNEITQLGIEAWIAPVAWGAAAVMALASAKPKHELTGLARNVTIANLLARSLGYGSELCGLIETDDPDMLRLALDRVQPGSSTPTPATFLPLGDKRSLLRNSMIELHRAAPTPVERVVLPAAAPFGGLDINVEGCTLCLSCVSACPTGALSDSEQQPALYFSESACVQCGLCAATCPEKVIRLAPRIDFPAWSAPRRVVKEEQPYECIRCGNPFGTRSTIERIVAKLEGRHWMFSGENARRLELVRMCDNCRVDAAMSEDLDPYAGPGRPAPRTTEDYLRDRNSETKRV
;
A
#
# COMPACT_ATOMS: atom_id res chain seq x y z
N ALA A 1 11.55 9.96 22.55
CA ALA A 1 10.25 9.29 22.33
C ALA A 1 9.25 9.52 23.47
N HIS A 2 9.68 9.49 24.74
CA HIS A 2 8.79 9.75 25.89
C HIS A 2 8.21 11.17 25.85
N ASP A 3 9.00 12.16 25.43
CA ASP A 3 8.57 13.57 25.34
C ASP A 3 7.53 13.84 24.24
N LEU A 4 7.29 12.87 23.35
CA LEU A 4 6.29 13.00 22.28
C LEU A 4 4.88 12.62 22.76
N ARG A 5 4.77 11.90 23.88
CA ARG A 5 3.49 11.42 24.40
C ARG A 5 2.86 12.54 25.24
N ALA A 6 1.70 13.03 24.80
CA ALA A 6 0.96 14.04 25.53
C ALA A 6 0.66 13.58 26.97
N GLY A 7 0.91 14.46 27.95
CA GLY A 7 0.69 14.17 29.37
C GLY A 7 1.70 13.20 30.01
N TYR A 8 2.63 12.62 29.25
CA TYR A 8 3.62 11.70 29.80
C TYR A 8 4.84 12.46 30.31
N LEU A 9 5.21 12.21 31.56
CA LEU A 9 6.39 12.80 32.18
C LEU A 9 7.36 11.68 32.57
N LYS A 10 8.61 11.79 32.11
CA LYS A 10 9.67 10.86 32.45
C LYS A 10 10.96 11.63 32.72
N ALA A 11 11.64 11.25 33.79
CA ALA A 11 13.01 11.67 34.09
C ALA A 11 13.86 10.41 34.37
N ASP A 12 15.17 10.53 34.20
CA ASP A 12 16.09 9.54 34.75
C ASP A 12 16.10 9.67 36.29
N SER A 13 15.82 8.57 36.99
CA SER A 13 15.82 8.55 38.46
C SER A 13 17.18 8.88 39.08
N ALA A 14 18.28 8.70 38.34
CA ALA A 14 19.62 9.06 38.79
C ALA A 14 19.87 10.58 38.73
N ASP A 15 19.13 11.31 37.88
CA ASP A 15 19.26 12.76 37.72
C ASP A 15 18.26 13.50 38.60
N ARG A 16 18.74 13.96 39.77
CA ARG A 16 17.92 14.70 40.75
C ARG A 16 17.36 16.00 40.18
N ALA A 17 18.07 16.67 39.27
CA ALA A 17 17.59 17.91 38.66
C ALA A 17 16.44 17.63 37.69
N ALA A 18 16.58 16.60 36.85
CA ALA A 18 15.52 16.16 35.94
C ALA A 18 14.27 15.71 36.71
N VAL A 19 14.43 14.94 37.79
CA VAL A 19 13.31 14.53 38.65
C VAL A 19 12.60 15.74 39.26
N THR A 20 13.35 16.72 39.77
CA THR A 20 12.77 17.94 40.35
C THR A 20 11.99 18.74 39.31
N ALA A 21 12.52 18.87 38.08
CA ALA A 21 11.84 19.54 36.97
C ALA A 21 10.55 18.82 36.57
N VAL A 22 10.56 17.48 36.52
CA VAL A 22 9.36 16.69 36.23
C VAL A 22 8.30 16.83 37.33
N ILE A 23 8.70 16.83 38.62
CA ILE A 23 7.76 17.07 39.72
C ILE A 23 7.10 18.45 39.60
N ALA A 24 7.89 19.49 39.30
CA ALA A 24 7.37 20.84 39.11
C ALA A 24 6.40 20.91 37.92
N LYS A 25 6.73 20.25 36.80
CA LYS A 25 5.85 20.15 35.64
C LYS A 25 4.56 19.38 35.96
N ALA A 26 4.65 18.28 36.69
CA ALA A 26 3.51 17.48 37.13
C ALA A 26 2.57 18.28 38.04
N ALA A 27 3.13 19.08 38.96
CA ALA A 27 2.34 19.95 39.84
C ALA A 27 1.52 21.00 39.09
N GLY A 28 1.94 21.38 37.87
CA GLY A 28 1.19 22.28 36.99
C GLY A 28 0.10 21.61 36.16
N LEU A 29 0.04 20.27 36.12
CA LEU A 29 -0.97 19.52 35.36
C LEU A 29 -2.24 19.32 36.21
N VAL A 30 -2.93 20.42 36.53
CA VAL A 30 -4.19 20.42 37.27
C VAL A 30 -5.34 20.75 36.34
N GLY A 31 -6.36 19.88 36.28
CA GLY A 31 -7.58 20.11 35.50
C GLY A 31 -8.03 18.86 34.75
N GLU A 32 -8.95 19.07 33.82
CA GLU A 32 -9.39 18.05 32.86
C GLU A 32 -8.57 18.19 31.57
N PHE A 33 -8.14 17.07 31.02
CA PHE A 33 -7.31 17.02 29.83
C PHE A 33 -8.01 16.14 28.79
N ASP A 34 -8.30 16.73 27.63
CA ASP A 34 -8.79 15.99 26.49
C ASP A 34 -7.65 15.72 25.51
N LYS A 35 -7.59 14.49 25.04
CA LYS A 35 -6.68 14.08 23.98
C LYS A 35 -7.49 13.66 22.75
N PRO A 36 -7.34 14.37 21.62
CA PRO A 36 -7.99 13.96 20.39
C PRO A 36 -7.55 12.55 19.99
N ARG A 37 -8.50 11.75 19.51
CA ARG A 37 -8.17 10.52 18.79
C ARG A 37 -7.69 10.90 17.39
N TYR A 38 -6.38 11.01 17.23
CA TYR A 38 -5.79 11.46 15.96
C TYR A 38 -5.93 10.48 14.79
N ILE A 39 -6.09 9.19 15.08
CA ILE A 39 -6.14 8.12 14.09
C ILE A 39 -7.43 7.31 14.24
N ASP A 40 -8.20 7.29 13.17
CA ASP A 40 -9.31 6.35 12.99
C ASP A 40 -8.80 5.15 12.19
N PHE A 41 -8.87 3.97 12.82
CA PHE A 41 -8.35 2.74 12.24
C PHE A 41 -9.48 1.79 11.84
N SER A 42 -9.53 1.42 10.56
CA SER A 42 -10.49 0.48 9.98
C SER A 42 -9.77 -0.82 9.61
N ALA A 43 -9.95 -1.87 10.41
CA ALA A 43 -9.28 -3.15 10.23
C ALA A 43 -9.63 -3.85 8.90
N ASP A 44 -10.86 -3.69 8.41
CA ASP A 44 -11.32 -4.30 7.16
C ASP A 44 -10.58 -3.78 5.91
N LEU A 45 -10.05 -2.55 5.98
CA LEU A 45 -9.25 -1.95 4.91
C LEU A 45 -7.76 -2.31 5.02
N CYS A 46 -7.33 -2.99 6.09
CA CYS A 46 -5.93 -3.21 6.39
C CYS A 46 -5.35 -4.35 5.55
N ALA A 47 -4.39 -4.03 4.68
CA ALA A 47 -3.68 -5.01 3.85
C ALA A 47 -2.75 -5.94 4.64
N HIS A 48 -2.46 -5.65 5.91
CA HIS A 48 -1.73 -6.56 6.79
C HIS A 48 -2.63 -7.69 7.30
N SER A 49 -3.94 -7.43 7.39
CA SER A 49 -4.78 -8.11 8.37
C SER A 49 -5.47 -9.40 7.93
N ARG A 50 -5.24 -9.85 6.70
CA ARG A 50 -6.15 -10.82 6.06
C ARG A 50 -5.54 -12.17 5.70
N SER A 51 -4.21 -12.33 5.71
CA SER A 51 -3.57 -13.45 5.00
C SER A 51 -2.66 -14.40 5.81
N ARG A 52 -2.54 -14.27 7.16
CA ARG A 52 -1.56 -15.02 7.99
C ARG A 52 -0.10 -14.96 7.48
N ILE A 53 0.18 -14.07 6.53
CA ILE A 53 1.46 -13.77 5.91
C ILE A 53 1.70 -12.29 6.21
N ILE A 54 2.93 -11.91 6.54
CA ILE A 54 3.29 -10.51 6.77
C ILE A 54 2.92 -9.70 5.51
N GLY A 55 1.87 -8.89 5.62
CA GLY A 55 1.38 -8.03 4.54
C GLY A 55 2.07 -6.67 4.55
N CYS A 56 1.30 -5.59 4.42
CA CYS A 56 1.84 -4.23 4.48
C CYS A 56 2.33 -3.89 5.90
N THR A 57 3.55 -3.35 6.06
CA THR A 57 4.12 -2.90 7.36
C THR A 57 4.33 -1.39 7.45
N ARG A 58 3.95 -0.61 6.43
CA ARG A 58 4.32 0.82 6.28
C ARG A 58 4.03 1.68 7.51
N CYS A 59 2.93 1.42 8.23
CA CYS A 59 2.59 2.18 9.44
C CYS A 59 3.42 1.76 10.66
N LEU A 60 3.78 0.48 10.77
CA LEU A 60 4.58 -0.07 11.87
C LEU A 60 5.98 0.57 11.88
N ASP A 61 6.56 0.72 10.69
CA ASP A 61 7.92 1.25 10.51
C ASP A 61 8.02 2.78 10.72
N LEU A 62 6.90 3.49 10.84
CA LEU A 62 6.83 4.95 10.88
C LEU A 62 6.34 5.54 12.21
N CYS A 63 6.03 4.72 13.22
CA CYS A 63 5.51 5.21 14.49
C CYS A 63 6.65 5.58 15.47
N PRO A 64 6.90 6.88 15.74
CA PRO A 64 8.01 7.28 16.62
C PRO A 64 7.75 7.01 18.11
N THR A 65 6.48 6.81 18.51
CA THR A 65 6.10 6.57 19.91
C THR A 65 5.86 5.12 20.26
N GLY A 66 5.86 4.21 19.27
CA GLY A 66 5.44 2.83 19.44
C GLY A 66 3.94 2.67 19.74
N ALA A 67 3.12 3.65 19.34
CA ALA A 67 1.66 3.55 19.45
C ALA A 67 1.04 2.51 18.53
N ILE A 68 1.78 2.05 17.52
CA ILE A 68 1.32 1.08 16.54
C ILE A 68 2.06 -0.23 16.79
N ALA A 69 1.30 -1.30 17.00
CA ALA A 69 1.83 -2.64 17.20
C ALA A 69 1.18 -3.63 16.23
N SER A 70 1.94 -4.65 15.85
CA SER A 70 1.38 -5.84 15.20
C SER A 70 0.79 -6.74 16.28
N ALA A 71 -0.46 -7.14 16.10
CA ALA A 71 -1.20 -8.07 16.95
C ALA A 71 -1.57 -9.31 16.13
N GLY A 72 -0.56 -9.96 15.54
CA GLY A 72 -0.74 -11.13 14.69
C GLY A 72 -1.31 -10.76 13.33
N ASP A 73 -2.60 -11.00 13.14
CA ASP A 73 -3.33 -10.70 11.90
C ASP A 73 -3.99 -9.32 11.93
N HIS A 74 -3.64 -8.43 12.85
CA HIS A 74 -4.11 -7.05 12.78
C HIS A 74 -3.12 -6.04 13.33
N VAL A 75 -3.31 -4.78 12.94
CA VAL A 75 -2.57 -3.65 13.48
C VAL A 75 -3.45 -3.00 14.54
N ILE A 76 -2.87 -2.73 15.71
CA ILE A 76 -3.51 -1.98 16.78
C ILE A 76 -2.86 -0.61 16.86
N VAL A 77 -3.68 0.43 16.98
CA VAL A 77 -3.24 1.80 17.23
C VAL A 77 -3.76 2.23 18.60
N ASP A 78 -2.84 2.40 19.54
CA ASP A 78 -3.14 2.88 20.88
C ASP A 78 -3.30 4.41 20.87
N ALA A 79 -4.53 4.87 21.10
CA ALA A 79 -4.86 6.29 21.11
C ALA A 79 -4.17 7.04 22.27
N GLU A 80 -3.91 6.38 23.40
CA GLU A 80 -3.26 6.95 24.58
C GLU A 80 -1.76 7.14 24.38
N ILE A 81 -1.12 6.27 23.59
CA ILE A 81 0.31 6.39 23.22
C ILE A 81 0.52 7.29 21.98
N CYS A 82 -0.47 7.41 21.11
CA CYS A 82 -0.37 8.17 19.86
C CYS A 82 0.00 9.64 20.11
N ALA A 83 1.07 10.13 19.48
CA ALA A 83 1.48 11.54 19.57
C ALA A 83 0.75 12.46 18.58
N GLY A 84 -0.07 11.90 17.68
CA GLY A 84 -0.77 12.68 16.67
C GLY A 84 0.06 13.09 15.45
N CYS A 85 1.27 12.56 15.24
CA CYS A 85 2.12 12.96 14.10
C CYS A 85 1.51 12.71 12.71
N GLY A 86 0.58 11.75 12.56
CA GLY A 86 -0.07 11.47 11.27
C GLY A 86 0.76 10.74 10.21
N ASN A 87 2.03 10.41 10.47
CA ASN A 87 2.89 9.66 9.54
C ASN A 87 2.25 8.33 9.05
N CYS A 88 1.61 7.59 9.96
CA CYS A 88 0.94 6.33 9.63
C CYS A 88 -0.26 6.54 8.70
N ALA A 89 -1.06 7.58 8.93
CA ALA A 89 -2.19 7.92 8.09
C ALA A 89 -1.73 8.41 6.72
N ALA A 90 -0.67 9.23 6.66
CA ALA A 90 -0.07 9.70 5.41
C ALA A 90 0.43 8.53 4.55
N ALA A 91 1.09 7.55 5.17
CA ALA A 91 1.69 6.40 4.50
C ALA A 91 0.72 5.25 4.17
N CYS A 92 -0.49 5.23 4.77
CA CYS A 92 -1.45 4.16 4.57
C CYS A 92 -2.12 4.24 3.18
N PRO A 93 -1.85 3.30 2.25
CA PRO A 93 -2.35 3.40 0.88
C PRO A 93 -3.81 2.95 0.73
N THR A 94 -4.32 2.15 1.67
CA THR A 94 -5.70 1.66 1.67
C THR A 94 -6.66 2.62 2.38
N GLY A 95 -6.14 3.57 3.17
CA GLY A 95 -6.96 4.39 4.06
C GLY A 95 -7.35 3.70 5.37
N ALA A 96 -6.83 2.50 5.66
CA ALA A 96 -7.08 1.79 6.92
C ALA A 96 -6.69 2.61 8.15
N ALA A 97 -5.58 3.35 8.09
CA ALA A 97 -5.27 4.39 9.07
C ALA A 97 -5.63 5.74 8.45
N ALA A 98 -6.68 6.37 8.94
CA ALA A 98 -7.11 7.70 8.54
C ALA A 98 -6.78 8.71 9.64
N TYR A 99 -6.34 9.90 9.24
CA TYR A 99 -6.14 11.00 10.18
C TYR A 99 -7.48 11.67 10.49
N ALA A 100 -7.68 12.15 11.70
CA ALA A 100 -8.96 12.73 12.12
C ALA A 100 -8.95 14.25 12.34
N VAL A 101 -7.77 14.90 12.41
CA VAL A 101 -7.66 16.30 12.92
C VAL A 101 -6.82 17.23 12.03
N PRO A 102 -7.31 17.68 10.86
CA PRO A 102 -8.54 17.27 10.20
C PRO A 102 -8.34 16.01 9.36
N ASP A 103 -9.44 15.35 9.00
CA ASP A 103 -9.41 14.30 8.00
C ASP A 103 -8.98 14.81 6.60
N ALA A 104 -8.54 13.89 5.74
CA ALA A 104 -8.01 14.22 4.42
C ALA A 104 -9.05 14.89 3.51
N GLN A 105 -10.33 14.50 3.60
CA GLN A 105 -11.40 15.11 2.80
C GLN A 105 -11.62 16.55 3.22
N THR A 106 -11.66 16.82 4.53
CA THR A 106 -11.81 18.15 5.10
C THR A 106 -10.63 19.05 4.75
N LEU A 107 -9.40 18.55 4.86
CA LEU A 107 -8.19 19.28 4.43
C LEU A 107 -8.26 19.66 2.94
N LEU A 108 -8.55 18.68 2.07
CA LEU A 108 -8.63 18.91 0.64
C LEU A 108 -9.78 19.86 0.25
N ARG A 109 -10.94 19.78 0.93
CA ARG A 109 -12.04 20.74 0.72
C ARG A 109 -11.59 22.17 1.04
N ARG A 110 -10.89 22.38 2.17
CA ARG A 110 -10.35 23.69 2.55
C ARG A 110 -9.35 24.20 1.50
N LEU A 111 -8.42 23.35 1.05
CA LEU A 111 -7.44 23.69 0.02
C LEU A 111 -8.11 24.08 -1.30
N ARG A 112 -9.11 23.32 -1.74
CA ARG A 112 -9.86 23.64 -2.95
C ARG A 112 -10.54 25.00 -2.85
N SER A 113 -11.28 25.24 -1.77
CA SER A 113 -11.97 26.53 -1.58
C SER A 113 -10.98 27.68 -1.60
N LEU A 114 -9.85 27.54 -0.90
CA LEU A 114 -8.79 28.55 -0.86
C LEU A 114 -8.23 28.88 -2.25
N LEU A 115 -7.87 27.85 -3.04
CA LEU A 115 -7.28 28.03 -4.37
C LEU A 115 -8.28 28.55 -5.40
N VAL A 116 -9.51 28.03 -5.39
CA VAL A 116 -10.57 28.48 -6.31
C VAL A 116 -10.91 29.94 -6.03
N THR A 117 -11.13 30.32 -4.76
CA THR A 117 -11.45 31.70 -4.40
C THR A 117 -10.28 32.65 -4.67
N TYR A 118 -9.04 32.25 -4.39
CA TYR A 118 -7.86 33.06 -4.72
C TYR A 118 -7.77 33.35 -6.23
N ARG A 119 -8.01 32.33 -7.06
CA ARG A 119 -8.02 32.48 -8.52
C ARG A 119 -9.18 33.35 -9.00
N GLU A 120 -10.39 33.16 -8.45
CA GLU A 120 -11.56 33.99 -8.77
C GLU A 120 -11.37 35.47 -8.39
N ALA A 121 -10.59 35.74 -7.35
CA ALA A 121 -10.16 37.09 -6.97
C ALA A 121 -9.06 37.68 -7.87
N GLY A 122 -8.62 36.97 -8.92
CA GLY A 122 -7.57 37.42 -9.84
C GLY A 122 -6.14 37.09 -9.40
N GLY A 123 -5.99 36.28 -8.34
CA GLY A 123 -4.70 35.80 -7.87
C GLY A 123 -3.99 34.93 -8.90
N ARG A 124 -2.66 35.03 -8.96
CA ARG A 124 -1.79 34.26 -9.86
C ARG A 124 -0.73 33.51 -9.07
N ASP A 125 -0.21 32.46 -9.68
CA ASP A 125 0.91 31.64 -9.20
C ASP A 125 0.81 31.27 -7.70
N PRO A 126 -0.32 30.69 -7.23
CA PRO A 126 -0.51 30.43 -5.82
C PRO A 126 0.48 29.40 -5.29
N VAL A 127 1.14 29.73 -4.19
CA VAL A 127 2.02 28.84 -3.43
C VAL A 127 1.28 28.41 -2.17
N VAL A 128 0.95 27.13 -2.04
CA VAL A 128 0.37 26.61 -0.79
C VAL A 128 1.48 26.43 0.23
N LEU A 129 1.33 26.98 1.44
CA LEU A 129 2.26 26.79 2.55
C LEU A 129 1.57 26.04 3.69
N PHE A 130 1.82 24.75 3.82
CA PHE A 130 1.40 23.98 4.99
C PHE A 130 2.27 24.34 6.20
N HIS A 131 1.63 24.50 7.35
CA HIS A 131 2.34 24.77 8.59
C HIS A 131 1.54 24.21 9.79
N ASP A 132 2.24 23.85 10.87
CA ASP A 132 1.58 23.56 12.15
C ASP A 132 1.34 24.84 12.97
N GLY A 133 0.51 24.73 14.00
CA GLY A 133 0.18 25.85 14.88
C GLY A 133 1.22 26.13 15.98
N TYR A 134 2.12 25.19 16.28
CA TYR A 134 3.07 25.34 17.40
C TYR A 134 4.36 26.06 16.98
N HIS A 135 4.85 25.73 15.79
CA HIS A 135 6.07 26.27 15.20
C HIS A 135 5.72 27.27 14.08
N GLY A 136 4.90 26.85 13.12
CA GLY A 136 4.72 27.64 11.89
C GLY A 136 3.91 28.91 12.06
N GLU A 137 2.83 28.85 12.84
CA GLU A 137 1.97 30.03 13.11
C GLU A 137 2.73 31.17 13.80
N PRO A 138 3.54 30.95 14.87
CA PRO A 138 4.40 31.99 15.44
C PRO A 138 5.38 32.63 14.45
N LEU A 139 5.97 31.85 13.53
CA LEU A 139 6.88 32.38 12.50
C LEU A 139 6.14 33.27 11.49
N ILE A 140 4.96 32.85 11.06
CA ILE A 140 4.10 33.63 10.16
C ILE A 140 3.64 34.93 10.85
N ASP A 141 3.25 34.85 12.12
CA ASP A 141 2.88 36.01 12.93
C ASP A 141 4.03 37.00 13.10
N ALA A 142 5.24 36.49 13.37
CA ALA A 142 6.44 37.32 13.46
C ALA A 142 6.72 38.05 12.13
N LEU A 143 6.59 37.35 11.00
CA LEU A 143 6.71 37.95 9.67
C LEU A 143 5.66 39.03 9.40
N ALA A 144 4.43 38.83 9.85
CA ALA A 144 3.36 39.80 9.68
C ALA A 144 3.55 41.05 10.57
N ARG A 145 4.12 40.89 11.76
CA ARG A 145 4.30 42.00 12.73
C ARG A 145 5.59 42.79 12.53
N PHE A 146 6.68 42.11 12.21
CA PHE A 146 8.03 42.69 12.19
C PHE A 146 8.67 42.70 10.81
N GLY A 147 8.13 41.92 9.87
CA GLY A 147 8.59 41.83 8.49
C GLY A 147 7.56 42.36 7.49
N PRO A 148 7.75 42.06 6.19
CA PRO A 148 6.84 42.48 5.14
C PRO A 148 5.65 41.52 4.96
N GLY A 149 5.41 40.62 5.92
CA GLY A 149 4.43 39.55 5.82
C GLY A 149 4.80 38.45 4.83
N LEU A 150 3.87 37.52 4.61
CA LEU A 150 3.96 36.51 3.55
C LEU A 150 3.84 37.18 2.17
N PRO A 151 4.53 36.68 1.13
CA PRO A 151 4.28 37.11 -0.24
C PRO A 151 2.80 36.95 -0.62
N ALA A 152 2.28 37.85 -1.45
CA ALA A 152 0.84 37.94 -1.74
C ALA A 152 0.24 36.66 -2.40
N ASN A 153 1.07 35.85 -3.05
CA ASN A 153 0.68 34.59 -3.65
C ASN A 153 0.89 33.37 -2.74
N VAL A 154 1.40 33.55 -1.52
CA VAL A 154 1.58 32.47 -0.55
C VAL A 154 0.33 32.33 0.30
N LEU A 155 -0.26 31.14 0.27
CA LEU A 155 -1.52 30.81 0.92
C LEU A 155 -1.25 29.86 2.10
N PRO A 156 -1.22 30.36 3.35
CA PRO A 156 -0.95 29.53 4.52
C PRO A 156 -2.12 28.60 4.84
N VAL A 157 -1.82 27.33 5.11
CA VAL A 157 -2.79 26.29 5.45
C VAL A 157 -2.34 25.57 6.71
N ALA A 158 -2.95 25.96 7.83
CA ALA A 158 -2.73 25.32 9.12
C ALA A 158 -3.19 23.85 9.11
N VAL A 159 -2.32 22.97 9.60
CA VAL A 159 -2.55 21.55 9.87
C VAL A 159 -2.15 21.22 11.30
N ASN A 160 -2.56 20.07 11.85
CA ASN A 160 -2.11 19.68 13.19
C ASN A 160 -0.62 19.34 13.18
N GLU A 161 -0.18 18.50 12.24
CA GLU A 161 1.23 18.15 12.03
C GLU A 161 1.50 18.01 10.53
N ILE A 162 2.60 18.58 10.02
CA ILE A 162 2.94 18.50 8.58
C ILE A 162 3.17 17.05 8.10
N THR A 163 3.55 16.15 9.00
CA THR A 163 3.75 14.72 8.70
C THR A 163 2.43 13.97 8.42
N GLN A 164 1.26 14.59 8.65
CA GLN A 164 -0.03 14.02 8.28
C GLN A 164 -0.32 14.06 6.76
N LEU A 165 0.47 14.84 6.00
CA LEU A 165 0.22 15.11 4.59
C LEU A 165 0.51 13.88 3.71
N GLY A 166 -0.56 13.23 3.24
CA GLY A 166 -0.51 12.19 2.22
C GLY A 166 -0.26 12.74 0.81
N ILE A 167 0.00 11.86 -0.15
CA ILE A 167 0.31 12.23 -1.55
C ILE A 167 -0.81 13.08 -2.17
N GLU A 168 -2.07 12.79 -1.83
CA GLU A 168 -3.24 13.56 -2.23
C GLU A 168 -3.15 15.04 -1.86
N ALA A 169 -2.60 15.37 -0.68
CA ALA A 169 -2.46 16.75 -0.22
C ALA A 169 -1.37 17.53 -0.96
N TRP A 170 -0.42 16.82 -1.59
CA TRP A 170 0.62 17.41 -2.42
C TRP A 170 0.17 17.62 -3.86
N ILE A 171 -0.53 16.64 -4.44
CA ILE A 171 -0.88 16.68 -5.88
C ILE A 171 -2.21 17.37 -6.18
N ALA A 172 -3.20 17.32 -5.28
CA ALA A 172 -4.51 17.93 -5.53
C ALA A 172 -4.42 19.46 -5.69
N PRO A 173 -3.66 20.20 -4.87
CA PRO A 173 -3.44 21.63 -5.07
C PRO A 173 -2.88 21.95 -6.46
N VAL A 174 -1.94 21.15 -6.96
CA VAL A 174 -1.32 21.32 -8.28
C VAL A 174 -2.36 21.15 -9.39
N ALA A 175 -3.21 20.12 -9.28
CA ALA A 175 -4.32 19.93 -10.20
C ALA A 175 -5.30 21.13 -10.19
N TRP A 176 -5.50 21.77 -9.03
CA TRP A 176 -6.31 22.99 -8.89
C TRP A 176 -5.57 24.29 -9.29
N GLY A 177 -4.30 24.21 -9.68
CA GLY A 177 -3.52 25.33 -10.21
C GLY A 177 -2.56 25.97 -9.22
N ALA A 178 -2.24 25.31 -8.10
CA ALA A 178 -1.11 25.70 -7.27
C ALA A 178 0.19 25.63 -8.07
N ALA A 179 0.97 26.71 -8.06
CA ALA A 179 2.25 26.80 -8.74
C ALA A 179 3.39 26.20 -7.91
N ALA A 180 3.22 26.11 -6.58
CA ALA A 180 4.07 25.33 -5.70
C ALA A 180 3.31 24.91 -4.44
N VAL A 181 3.81 23.87 -3.77
CA VAL A 181 3.27 23.37 -2.51
C VAL A 181 4.44 23.16 -1.55
N MET A 182 4.48 23.92 -0.47
CA MET A 182 5.57 23.89 0.51
C MET A 182 5.02 23.48 1.87
N ALA A 183 5.82 22.78 2.67
CA ALA A 183 5.55 22.61 4.10
C ALA A 183 6.69 23.21 4.94
N LEU A 184 6.32 23.99 5.94
CA LEU A 184 7.25 24.59 6.90
C LEU A 184 7.55 23.60 8.02
N ALA A 185 8.82 23.25 8.17
CA ALA A 185 9.34 22.41 9.24
C ALA A 185 10.32 23.19 10.11
N SER A 186 10.33 22.90 11.41
CA SER A 186 11.36 23.41 12.32
C SER A 186 12.73 22.79 12.03
N ALA A 187 13.83 23.49 12.33
CA ALA A 187 15.18 22.95 12.17
C ALA A 187 15.46 21.72 13.08
N LYS A 188 14.66 21.54 14.14
CA LYS A 188 14.64 20.34 14.98
C LYS A 188 13.23 19.74 15.04
N PRO A 189 12.82 18.98 14.01
CA PRO A 189 11.49 18.41 13.92
C PRO A 189 11.13 17.58 15.15
N LYS A 190 9.93 17.79 15.67
CA LYS A 190 9.35 16.97 16.75
C LYS A 190 9.13 15.52 16.30
N HIS A 191 8.90 15.28 15.02
CA HIS A 191 8.61 13.98 14.43
C HIS A 191 9.50 13.73 13.21
N GLU A 192 9.86 12.46 12.98
CA GLU A 192 10.63 12.04 11.81
C GLU A 192 9.93 12.44 10.50
N LEU A 193 10.67 13.10 9.61
CA LEU A 193 10.16 13.63 8.34
C LEU A 193 10.33 12.66 7.16
N THR A 194 10.88 11.45 7.37
CA THR A 194 11.16 10.49 6.28
C THR A 194 9.92 10.14 5.46
N GLY A 195 8.77 9.93 6.12
CA GLY A 195 7.50 9.66 5.45
C GLY A 195 7.03 10.82 4.57
N LEU A 196 7.17 12.05 5.08
CA LEU A 196 6.83 13.28 4.38
C LEU A 196 7.73 13.50 3.16
N ALA A 197 9.06 13.42 3.34
CA ALA A 197 10.05 13.56 2.27
C ALA A 197 9.82 12.56 1.13
N ARG A 198 9.40 11.34 1.47
CA ARG A 198 9.03 10.33 0.48
C ARG A 198 7.78 10.70 -0.32
N ASN A 199 6.76 11.26 0.32
CA ASN A 199 5.56 11.75 -0.37
C ASN A 199 5.89 12.93 -1.30
N VAL A 200 6.72 13.87 -0.84
CA VAL A 200 7.24 14.98 -1.66
C VAL A 200 8.01 14.47 -2.87
N THR A 201 8.88 13.46 -2.68
CA THR A 201 9.64 12.85 -3.79
C THR A 201 8.72 12.27 -4.86
N ILE A 202 7.67 11.54 -4.44
CA ILE A 202 6.68 10.99 -5.37
C ILE A 202 5.90 12.11 -6.07
N ALA A 203 5.49 13.15 -5.35
CA ALA A 203 4.77 14.29 -5.90
C ALA A 203 5.60 15.04 -6.95
N ASN A 204 6.88 15.31 -6.67
CA ASN A 204 7.80 15.94 -7.62
C ASN A 204 8.11 15.06 -8.83
N LEU A 205 8.20 13.74 -8.65
CA LEU A 205 8.35 12.82 -9.77
C LEU A 205 7.15 12.88 -10.72
N LEU A 206 5.92 12.87 -10.16
CA LEU A 206 4.69 13.02 -10.93
C LEU A 206 4.63 14.41 -11.61
N ALA A 207 4.91 15.48 -10.87
CA ALA A 207 4.92 16.85 -11.38
C ALA A 207 5.89 17.00 -12.56
N ARG A 208 7.12 16.51 -12.40
CA ARG A 208 8.16 16.54 -13.45
C ARG A 208 7.73 15.76 -14.69
N SER A 209 7.25 14.53 -14.51
CA SER A 209 6.83 13.67 -15.62
C SER A 209 5.62 14.21 -16.38
N LEU A 210 4.76 14.98 -15.72
CA LEU A 210 3.56 15.59 -16.31
C LEU A 210 3.78 17.04 -16.82
N GLY A 211 5.02 17.55 -16.74
CA GLY A 211 5.37 18.88 -17.25
C GLY A 211 5.04 20.06 -16.34
N TYR A 212 4.71 19.83 -15.06
CA TYR A 212 4.45 20.90 -14.09
C TYR A 212 5.72 21.56 -13.54
N GLY A 213 6.87 20.86 -13.58
CA GLY A 213 8.14 21.34 -13.03
C GLY A 213 8.82 20.31 -12.13
N SER A 214 10.11 20.50 -11.85
CA SER A 214 10.94 19.50 -11.14
C SER A 214 10.91 19.56 -9.62
N GLU A 215 10.68 20.75 -9.04
CA GLU A 215 10.76 21.01 -7.58
C GLU A 215 9.52 21.78 -7.10
N LEU A 216 8.35 21.34 -7.54
CA LEU A 216 7.09 22.02 -7.26
C LEU A 216 6.60 21.81 -5.82
N CYS A 217 6.94 20.66 -5.24
CA CYS A 217 6.65 20.31 -3.86
C CYS A 217 7.94 20.34 -3.02
N GLY A 218 7.91 20.90 -1.81
CA GLY A 218 9.13 21.01 -1.01
C GLY A 218 8.91 21.22 0.48
N LEU A 219 10.03 21.17 1.22
CA LEU A 219 10.10 21.52 2.63
C LEU A 219 10.92 22.80 2.79
N ILE A 220 10.47 23.67 3.68
CA ILE A 220 11.24 24.83 4.15
C ILE A 220 11.60 24.53 5.59
N GLU A 221 12.88 24.25 5.85
CA GLU A 221 13.39 23.94 7.19
C GLU A 221 14.06 25.18 7.78
N THR A 222 13.39 25.84 8.72
CA THR A 222 13.91 27.04 9.40
C THR A 222 13.13 27.33 10.67
N ASP A 223 13.81 27.85 11.68
CA ASP A 223 13.20 28.42 12.90
C ASP A 223 13.23 29.96 12.88
N ASP A 224 13.73 30.54 11.79
CA ASP A 224 13.95 31.98 11.62
C ASP A 224 12.93 32.56 10.61
N PRO A 225 12.16 33.60 10.99
CA PRO A 225 11.16 34.21 10.12
C PRO A 225 11.77 34.86 8.88
N ASP A 226 12.91 35.53 8.98
CA ASP A 226 13.57 36.19 7.84
C ASP A 226 14.06 35.14 6.83
N MET A 227 14.58 34.01 7.32
CA MET A 227 14.96 32.88 6.47
C MET A 227 13.74 32.21 5.81
N LEU A 228 12.61 32.10 6.52
CA LEU A 228 11.34 31.64 5.93
C LEU A 228 10.93 32.56 4.79
N ARG A 229 11.00 33.88 4.99
CA ARG A 229 10.67 34.85 3.94
C ARG A 229 11.60 34.71 2.73
N LEU A 230 12.91 34.63 2.95
CA LEU A 230 13.89 34.43 1.87
C LEU A 230 13.66 33.13 1.10
N ALA A 231 13.27 32.05 1.80
CA ALA A 231 12.95 30.79 1.16
C ALA A 231 11.70 30.90 0.28
N LEU A 232 10.63 31.55 0.78
CA LEU A 232 9.40 31.78 0.02
C LEU A 232 9.62 32.67 -1.21
N ASP A 233 10.43 33.71 -1.11
CA ASP A 233 10.78 34.58 -2.25
C ASP A 233 11.57 33.84 -3.35
N ARG A 234 12.23 32.72 -3.00
CA ARG A 234 12.99 31.87 -3.93
C ARG A 234 12.16 30.73 -4.53
N VAL A 235 10.96 30.48 -4.03
CA VAL A 235 10.08 29.45 -4.59
C VAL A 235 9.76 29.86 -6.02
N GLN A 236 10.30 29.11 -6.98
CA GLN A 236 10.02 29.33 -8.38
C GLN A 236 8.67 28.67 -8.72
N PRO A 237 7.67 29.44 -9.16
CA PRO A 237 6.42 28.88 -9.66
C PRO A 237 6.69 27.85 -10.76
N GLY A 238 6.10 26.67 -10.66
CA GLY A 238 6.10 25.71 -11.75
C GLY A 238 5.29 26.21 -12.96
N SER A 239 5.25 25.40 -14.02
CA SER A 239 4.40 25.66 -15.18
C SER A 239 2.94 25.59 -14.76
N SER A 240 2.27 26.75 -14.66
CA SER A 240 0.84 26.83 -14.35
C SER A 240 0.03 26.02 -15.37
N THR A 241 -0.87 25.16 -14.90
CA THR A 241 -1.79 24.46 -15.80
C THR A 241 -2.71 25.46 -16.52
N PRO A 242 -2.87 25.37 -17.86
CA PRO A 242 -3.72 26.28 -18.62
C PRO A 242 -5.19 26.22 -18.19
N THR A 243 -5.64 25.05 -17.74
CA THR A 243 -7.02 24.78 -17.35
C THR A 243 -7.02 23.97 -16.06
N PRO A 244 -6.87 24.63 -14.89
CA PRO A 244 -6.81 23.91 -13.63
C PRO A 244 -8.15 23.23 -13.33
N ALA A 245 -8.08 22.01 -12.77
CA ALA A 245 -9.23 21.19 -12.46
C ALA A 245 -10.17 21.87 -11.44
N THR A 246 -11.41 21.42 -11.37
CA THR A 246 -12.44 21.97 -10.45
C THR A 246 -13.16 20.89 -9.65
N PHE A 247 -12.64 19.65 -9.67
CA PHE A 247 -13.25 18.49 -9.00
C PHE A 247 -13.44 18.74 -7.50
N LEU A 248 -14.48 18.13 -6.93
CA LEU A 248 -14.73 18.15 -5.50
C LEU A 248 -14.01 16.97 -4.84
N PRO A 249 -13.25 17.18 -3.74
CA PRO A 249 -12.63 16.10 -3.00
C PRO A 249 -13.71 15.40 -2.14
N LEU A 250 -14.21 14.27 -2.64
CA LEU A 250 -15.24 13.47 -2.02
C LEU A 250 -14.78 12.02 -1.85
N GLY A 251 -15.26 11.39 -0.77
CA GLY A 251 -15.03 9.97 -0.48
C GLY A 251 -13.86 9.74 0.48
N ASP A 252 -13.53 8.46 0.62
CA ASP A 252 -12.42 8.02 1.48
C ASP A 252 -11.04 8.43 0.93
N LYS A 253 -10.00 8.22 1.73
CA LYS A 253 -8.62 8.54 1.37
C LYS A 253 -8.21 7.93 0.02
N ARG A 254 -8.65 6.70 -0.30
CA ARG A 254 -8.27 6.05 -1.55
C ARG A 254 -8.94 6.71 -2.75
N SER A 255 -10.21 7.06 -2.62
CA SER A 255 -11.00 7.76 -3.62
C SER A 255 -10.44 9.16 -3.87
N LEU A 256 -10.07 9.88 -2.81
CA LEU A 256 -9.40 11.18 -2.90
C LEU A 256 -8.08 11.09 -3.66
N LEU A 257 -7.22 10.13 -3.33
CA LEU A 257 -5.96 9.90 -4.05
C LEU A 257 -6.21 9.56 -5.53
N ARG A 258 -7.15 8.65 -5.82
CA ARG A 258 -7.47 8.23 -7.19
C ARG A 258 -7.94 9.42 -8.02
N ASN A 259 -8.91 10.18 -7.51
CA ASN A 259 -9.47 11.33 -8.21
C ASN A 259 -8.41 12.43 -8.39
N SER A 260 -7.61 12.72 -7.36
CA SER A 260 -6.54 13.72 -7.45
C SER A 260 -5.50 13.33 -8.51
N MET A 261 -5.16 12.05 -8.63
CA MET A 261 -4.23 11.54 -9.64
C MET A 261 -4.79 11.66 -11.07
N ILE A 262 -6.06 11.30 -11.27
CA ILE A 262 -6.73 11.40 -12.58
C ILE A 262 -6.84 12.86 -13.01
N GLU A 263 -7.25 13.75 -12.10
CA GLU A 263 -7.43 15.17 -12.42
C GLU A 263 -6.09 15.90 -12.58
N LEU A 264 -5.05 15.51 -11.83
CA LEU A 264 -3.67 15.97 -12.06
C LEU A 264 -3.20 15.63 -13.47
N HIS A 265 -3.45 14.40 -13.94
CA HIS A 265 -3.08 14.01 -15.30
C HIS A 265 -3.92 14.73 -16.36
N ARG A 266 -5.22 14.88 -16.14
CA ARG A 266 -6.10 15.61 -17.06
C ARG A 266 -5.67 17.08 -17.22
N ALA A 267 -5.25 17.72 -16.14
CA ALA A 267 -4.79 19.11 -16.13
C ALA A 267 -3.30 19.26 -16.54
N ALA A 268 -2.60 18.16 -16.87
CA ALA A 268 -1.16 18.16 -17.09
C ALA A 268 -0.74 19.02 -18.29
N PRO A 269 0.31 19.86 -18.16
CA PRO A 269 0.90 20.56 -19.29
C PRO A 269 1.48 19.63 -20.36
N THR A 270 2.02 18.48 -19.96
CA THR A 270 2.58 17.47 -20.87
C THR A 270 2.11 16.08 -20.40
N PRO A 271 0.90 15.66 -20.78
CA PRO A 271 0.36 14.37 -20.35
C PRO A 271 1.20 13.23 -20.92
N VAL A 272 1.57 12.29 -20.06
CA VAL A 272 2.24 11.03 -20.42
C VAL A 272 1.40 9.87 -19.96
N GLU A 273 1.38 8.77 -20.70
CA GLU A 273 0.54 7.62 -20.31
C GLU A 273 1.03 6.95 -19.02
N ARG A 274 2.35 6.93 -18.79
CA ARG A 274 2.96 6.18 -17.69
C ARG A 274 4.10 6.92 -17.01
N VAL A 275 4.18 6.76 -15.69
CA VAL A 275 5.26 7.26 -14.84
C VAL A 275 5.81 6.11 -14.01
N VAL A 276 7.11 5.83 -14.12
CA VAL A 276 7.78 4.84 -13.27
C VAL A 276 7.98 5.44 -11.88
N LEU A 277 7.71 4.66 -10.83
CA LEU A 277 7.84 5.10 -9.44
C LEU A 277 9.00 4.38 -8.74
N PRO A 278 9.50 4.92 -7.61
CA PRO A 278 10.50 4.23 -6.79
C PRO A 278 9.99 2.88 -6.27
N ALA A 279 10.89 1.93 -6.03
CA ALA A 279 10.57 0.55 -5.65
C ALA A 279 9.60 0.43 -4.46
N ALA A 280 9.68 1.35 -3.49
CA ALA A 280 8.84 1.29 -2.30
C ALA A 280 7.41 1.81 -2.54
N ALA A 281 7.12 2.47 -3.66
CA ALA A 281 5.92 3.29 -3.87
C ALA A 281 4.61 2.55 -3.48
N PRO A 282 3.64 3.28 -2.91
CA PRO A 282 2.42 2.66 -2.37
C PRO A 282 1.42 2.20 -3.43
N PHE A 283 1.72 2.36 -4.71
CA PHE A 283 0.79 2.09 -5.79
C PHE A 283 1.53 1.74 -7.09
N GLY A 284 0.85 0.97 -7.94
CA GLY A 284 1.33 0.59 -9.26
C GLY A 284 0.82 -0.74 -9.77
N GLY A 285 1.42 -1.19 -10.86
CA GLY A 285 0.99 -2.35 -11.62
C GLY A 285 1.55 -3.68 -11.12
N LEU A 286 1.13 -4.74 -11.80
CA LEU A 286 1.66 -6.08 -11.67
C LEU A 286 2.11 -6.56 -13.05
N ASP A 287 3.31 -7.13 -13.09
CA ASP A 287 3.82 -7.83 -14.27
C ASP A 287 3.62 -9.33 -14.02
N ILE A 288 2.68 -9.92 -14.75
CA ILE A 288 2.24 -11.30 -14.58
C ILE A 288 2.63 -12.08 -15.83
N ASN A 289 3.47 -13.11 -15.70
CA ASN A 289 3.74 -14.04 -16.79
C ASN A 289 2.50 -14.92 -17.04
N VAL A 290 1.77 -14.61 -18.12
CA VAL A 290 0.53 -15.27 -18.53
C VAL A 290 0.75 -16.73 -18.90
N GLU A 291 1.87 -17.06 -19.54
CA GLU A 291 2.21 -18.43 -19.95
C GLU A 291 2.38 -19.34 -18.72
N GLY A 292 3.07 -18.83 -17.70
CA GLY A 292 3.28 -19.57 -16.46
C GLY A 292 2.08 -19.57 -15.50
N CYS A 293 1.09 -18.68 -15.68
CA CYS A 293 -0.07 -18.56 -14.80
C CYS A 293 -1.04 -19.73 -14.98
N THR A 294 -1.46 -20.37 -13.89
CA THR A 294 -2.42 -21.49 -13.93
C THR A 294 -3.88 -21.09 -13.75
N LEU A 295 -4.18 -19.80 -13.51
CA LEU A 295 -5.51 -19.35 -13.07
C LEU A 295 -6.01 -20.08 -11.80
N CYS A 296 -5.12 -20.47 -10.90
CA CYS A 296 -5.49 -21.06 -9.60
C CYS A 296 -6.17 -20.07 -8.62
N LEU A 297 -6.24 -18.78 -8.97
CA LEU A 297 -6.88 -17.70 -8.22
C LEU A 297 -6.37 -17.46 -6.79
N SER A 298 -5.28 -18.08 -6.34
CA SER A 298 -4.70 -17.82 -5.01
C SER A 298 -4.38 -16.34 -4.80
N CYS A 299 -3.96 -15.63 -5.85
CA CYS A 299 -3.68 -14.20 -5.82
C CYS A 299 -4.95 -13.34 -5.67
N VAL A 300 -6.10 -13.80 -6.16
CA VAL A 300 -7.41 -13.14 -5.98
C VAL A 300 -7.82 -13.26 -4.52
N SER A 301 -7.80 -14.49 -3.97
CA SER A 301 -8.14 -14.74 -2.56
C SER A 301 -7.25 -13.95 -1.60
N ALA A 302 -5.96 -13.81 -1.92
CA ALA A 302 -5.01 -13.07 -1.09
C ALA A 302 -5.06 -11.54 -1.27
N CYS A 303 -5.74 -11.00 -2.29
CA CYS A 303 -5.74 -9.56 -2.56
C CYS A 303 -6.68 -8.82 -1.59
N PRO A 304 -6.17 -7.97 -0.68
CA PRO A 304 -7.00 -7.31 0.34
C PRO A 304 -7.86 -6.18 -0.24
N THR A 305 -7.44 -5.56 -1.34
CA THR A 305 -8.13 -4.41 -1.93
C THR A 305 -9.05 -4.78 -3.09
N GLY A 306 -9.14 -6.07 -3.46
CA GLY A 306 -9.87 -6.50 -4.64
C GLY A 306 -9.23 -6.05 -5.97
N ALA A 307 -7.96 -5.62 -5.97
CA ALA A 307 -7.26 -5.24 -7.19
C ALA A 307 -7.11 -6.41 -8.19
N LEU A 308 -7.08 -7.65 -7.71
CA LEU A 308 -7.18 -8.86 -8.52
C LEU A 308 -8.56 -9.47 -8.29
N SER A 309 -9.22 -9.88 -9.38
CA SER A 309 -10.55 -10.50 -9.34
C SER A 309 -10.68 -11.55 -10.44
N ASP A 310 -11.67 -12.43 -10.29
CA ASP A 310 -12.01 -13.50 -11.21
C ASP A 310 -13.31 -13.22 -11.98
N SER A 311 -13.77 -14.23 -12.73
CA SER A 311 -15.04 -14.26 -13.46
C SER A 311 -15.82 -15.52 -13.08
N GLU A 312 -17.14 -15.38 -12.92
CA GLU A 312 -18.05 -16.51 -12.73
C GLU A 312 -18.38 -17.23 -14.04
N GLN A 313 -18.18 -16.58 -15.19
CA GLN A 313 -18.60 -17.09 -16.50
C GLN A 313 -17.56 -18.04 -17.12
N GLN A 314 -16.28 -17.73 -16.93
CA GLN A 314 -15.17 -18.49 -17.50
C GLN A 314 -13.90 -18.29 -16.68
N PRO A 315 -12.93 -19.21 -16.75
CA PRO A 315 -11.60 -19.01 -16.18
C PRO A 315 -10.96 -17.70 -16.67
N ALA A 316 -10.93 -16.69 -15.81
CA ALA A 316 -10.32 -15.41 -16.12
C ALA A 316 -9.70 -14.76 -14.88
N LEU A 317 -8.65 -13.99 -15.10
CA LEU A 317 -7.99 -13.14 -14.11
C LEU A 317 -8.04 -11.70 -14.60
N TYR A 318 -8.59 -10.81 -13.77
CA TYR A 318 -8.63 -9.37 -14.02
C TYR A 318 -7.74 -8.61 -13.03
N PHE A 319 -7.28 -7.44 -13.44
CA PHE A 319 -6.48 -6.55 -12.61
C PHE A 319 -6.93 -5.09 -12.73
N SER A 320 -7.09 -4.41 -11.58
CA SER A 320 -7.34 -2.97 -11.48
C SER A 320 -6.13 -2.28 -10.83
N GLU A 321 -5.42 -1.46 -11.60
CA GLU A 321 -4.21 -0.79 -11.11
C GLU A 321 -4.52 0.27 -10.05
N SER A 322 -5.62 1.02 -10.23
CA SER A 322 -6.09 2.03 -9.28
C SER A 322 -6.55 1.47 -7.93
N ALA A 323 -6.73 0.15 -7.79
CA ALA A 323 -6.99 -0.52 -6.52
C ALA A 323 -5.73 -1.16 -5.90
N CYS A 324 -4.62 -1.26 -6.64
CA CYS A 324 -3.42 -1.93 -6.17
C CYS A 324 -2.62 -1.04 -5.20
N VAL A 325 -2.19 -1.63 -4.08
CA VAL A 325 -1.44 -0.94 -3.01
C VAL A 325 -0.01 -1.47 -2.85
N GLN A 326 0.49 -2.23 -3.84
CA GLN A 326 1.85 -2.78 -3.86
C GLN A 326 2.25 -3.50 -2.56
N CYS A 327 1.32 -4.28 -1.97
CA CYS A 327 1.55 -5.01 -0.72
C CYS A 327 2.32 -6.32 -0.91
N GLY A 328 2.47 -6.82 -2.14
CA GLY A 328 3.25 -8.04 -2.42
C GLY A 328 2.57 -9.37 -2.10
N LEU A 329 1.40 -9.38 -1.45
CA LEU A 329 0.69 -10.62 -1.07
C LEU A 329 0.42 -11.55 -2.25
N CYS A 330 0.04 -11.00 -3.42
CA CYS A 330 -0.18 -11.78 -4.63
C CYS A 330 1.08 -12.50 -5.12
N ALA A 331 2.25 -11.84 -5.07
CA ALA A 331 3.53 -12.43 -5.45
C ALA A 331 3.98 -13.49 -4.44
N ALA A 332 3.79 -13.24 -3.14
CA ALA A 332 4.12 -14.19 -2.09
C ALA A 332 3.30 -15.48 -2.20
N THR A 333 1.99 -15.36 -2.40
CA THR A 333 1.06 -16.52 -2.46
C THR A 333 1.09 -17.28 -3.78
N CYS A 334 1.65 -16.71 -4.86
CA CYS A 334 1.62 -17.35 -6.17
C CYS A 334 2.45 -18.64 -6.16
N PRO A 335 1.84 -19.83 -6.39
CA PRO A 335 2.57 -21.10 -6.37
C PRO A 335 3.53 -21.23 -7.56
N GLU A 336 3.19 -20.62 -8.70
CA GLU A 336 4.01 -20.65 -9.93
C GLU A 336 5.03 -19.51 -9.99
N LYS A 337 5.05 -18.61 -9.00
CA LYS A 337 5.99 -17.47 -8.90
C LYS A 337 6.05 -16.57 -10.14
N VAL A 338 4.90 -16.34 -10.77
CA VAL A 338 4.78 -15.58 -12.04
C VAL A 338 4.41 -14.10 -11.86
N ILE A 339 4.23 -13.62 -10.64
CA ILE A 339 3.78 -12.25 -10.36
C ILE A 339 4.95 -11.43 -9.83
N ARG A 340 5.23 -10.28 -10.47
CA ARG A 340 6.19 -9.28 -10.01
C ARG A 340 5.49 -7.94 -9.78
N LEU A 341 5.91 -7.23 -8.74
CA LEU A 341 5.47 -5.87 -8.46
C LEU A 341 6.11 -4.90 -9.45
N ALA A 342 5.33 -3.96 -9.98
CA ALA A 342 5.79 -2.94 -10.90
C ALA A 342 5.35 -1.56 -10.41
N PRO A 343 6.15 -0.89 -9.56
CA PRO A 343 5.85 0.45 -9.06
C PRO A 343 5.80 1.47 -10.20
N ARG A 344 4.60 1.94 -10.53
CA ARG A 344 4.33 2.88 -11.62
C ARG A 344 2.95 3.53 -11.43
N ILE A 345 2.65 4.54 -12.23
CA ILE A 345 1.30 4.96 -12.55
C ILE A 345 1.08 4.75 -14.04
N ASP A 346 0.06 3.99 -14.42
CA ASP A 346 -0.49 3.95 -15.77
C ASP A 346 -1.84 4.68 -15.79
N PHE A 347 -1.85 5.92 -16.28
CA PHE A 347 -3.04 6.79 -16.23
C PHE A 347 -4.25 6.24 -17.01
N PRO A 348 -4.07 5.61 -18.20
CA PRO A 348 -5.12 4.83 -18.83
C PRO A 348 -5.68 3.73 -17.91
N ALA A 349 -4.82 2.92 -17.29
CA ALA A 349 -5.26 1.85 -16.38
C ALA A 349 -5.91 2.36 -15.09
N TRP A 350 -5.58 3.58 -14.65
CA TRP A 350 -6.22 4.23 -13.50
C TRP A 350 -7.60 4.80 -13.81
N SER A 351 -7.82 5.19 -15.06
CA SER A 351 -9.09 5.75 -15.56
C SER A 351 -10.04 4.69 -16.11
N ALA A 352 -9.52 3.50 -16.44
CA ALA A 352 -10.28 2.38 -16.97
C ALA A 352 -10.77 1.42 -15.86
N PRO A 353 -11.81 0.60 -16.13
CA PRO A 353 -12.14 -0.53 -15.28
C PRO A 353 -11.02 -1.58 -15.26
N ARG A 354 -11.21 -2.65 -14.48
CA ARG A 354 -10.28 -3.80 -14.45
C ARG A 354 -9.97 -4.32 -15.86
N ARG A 355 -8.70 -4.59 -16.16
CA ARG A 355 -8.25 -5.18 -17.43
C ARG A 355 -8.17 -6.70 -17.33
N VAL A 356 -8.37 -7.39 -18.44
CA VAL A 356 -8.13 -8.84 -18.54
C VAL A 356 -6.63 -9.10 -18.55
N VAL A 357 -6.15 -9.97 -17.65
CA VAL A 357 -4.75 -10.41 -17.59
C VAL A 357 -4.57 -11.73 -18.32
N LYS A 358 -5.44 -12.70 -18.05
CA LYS A 358 -5.47 -14.01 -18.68
C LYS A 358 -6.90 -14.52 -18.68
N GLU A 359 -7.32 -15.12 -19.78
CA GLU A 359 -8.56 -15.87 -19.89
C GLU A 359 -8.31 -17.15 -20.67
N GLU A 360 -9.07 -18.20 -20.37
CA GLU A 360 -9.04 -19.45 -21.12
C GLU A 360 -10.40 -20.14 -21.06
N GLN A 361 -10.60 -21.06 -22.01
CA GLN A 361 -11.78 -21.91 -22.00
C GLN A 361 -11.73 -22.87 -20.80
N PRO A 362 -12.88 -23.15 -20.16
CA PRO A 362 -12.96 -24.20 -19.15
C PRO A 362 -12.42 -25.53 -19.68
N TYR A 363 -11.92 -26.35 -18.76
CA TYR A 363 -11.64 -27.75 -19.04
C TYR A 363 -12.96 -28.52 -19.00
N GLU A 364 -13.25 -29.23 -20.09
CA GLU A 364 -14.42 -30.08 -20.22
C GLU A 364 -14.10 -31.48 -19.71
N CYS A 365 -15.01 -32.07 -18.95
CA CYS A 365 -14.85 -33.43 -18.46
C CYS A 365 -14.75 -34.42 -19.63
N ILE A 366 -13.70 -35.24 -19.63
CA ILE A 366 -13.46 -36.27 -20.67
C ILE A 366 -14.57 -37.34 -20.77
N ARG A 367 -15.49 -37.41 -19.79
CA ARG A 367 -16.58 -38.38 -19.72
C ARG A 367 -17.95 -37.79 -20.07
N CYS A 368 -18.31 -36.63 -19.52
CA CYS A 368 -19.64 -36.03 -19.72
C CYS A 368 -19.63 -34.71 -20.49
N GLY A 369 -18.47 -34.12 -20.77
CA GLY A 369 -18.34 -32.82 -21.45
C GLY A 369 -18.61 -31.59 -20.56
N ASN A 370 -19.07 -31.76 -19.31
CA ASN A 370 -19.36 -30.61 -18.45
C ASN A 370 -18.09 -29.81 -18.11
N PRO A 371 -18.14 -28.47 -18.16
CA PRO A 371 -17.02 -27.60 -17.76
C PRO A 371 -16.86 -27.61 -16.24
N PHE A 372 -15.65 -27.85 -15.71
CA PHE A 372 -15.48 -27.98 -14.25
C PHE A 372 -14.18 -27.38 -13.66
N GLY A 373 -13.30 -26.79 -14.48
CA GLY A 373 -12.08 -26.21 -13.96
C GLY A 373 -11.29 -25.41 -14.99
N THR A 374 -10.17 -24.83 -14.54
CA THR A 374 -9.24 -24.11 -15.41
C THR A 374 -8.33 -25.12 -16.13
N ARG A 375 -8.25 -25.02 -17.45
CA ARG A 375 -7.43 -25.90 -18.30
C ARG A 375 -5.96 -25.91 -17.85
N SER A 376 -5.37 -24.73 -17.64
CA SER A 376 -3.98 -24.59 -17.23
C SER A 376 -3.67 -25.27 -15.90
N THR A 377 -4.60 -25.26 -14.93
CA THR A 377 -4.41 -25.98 -13.65
C THR A 377 -4.46 -27.48 -13.83
N ILE A 378 -5.46 -28.00 -14.56
CA ILE A 378 -5.61 -29.45 -14.76
C ILE A 378 -4.40 -30.02 -15.49
N GLU A 379 -3.95 -29.35 -16.56
CA GLU A 379 -2.74 -29.75 -17.30
C GLU A 379 -1.49 -29.70 -16.41
N ARG A 380 -1.34 -28.66 -15.57
CA ARG A 380 -0.22 -28.55 -14.62
C ARG A 380 -0.22 -29.67 -13.59
N ILE A 381 -1.39 -30.05 -13.06
CA ILE A 381 -1.52 -31.13 -12.07
C ILE A 381 -1.15 -32.46 -12.73
N VAL A 382 -1.69 -32.74 -13.92
CA VAL A 382 -1.37 -33.97 -14.67
C VAL A 382 0.14 -34.06 -14.93
N ALA A 383 0.76 -33.01 -15.44
CA ALA A 383 2.21 -32.97 -15.70
C ALA A 383 3.07 -33.11 -14.43
N LYS A 384 2.57 -32.68 -13.26
CA LYS A 384 3.27 -32.86 -11.98
C LYS A 384 3.12 -34.27 -11.40
N LEU A 385 2.03 -34.97 -11.69
CA LEU A 385 1.74 -36.31 -11.16
C LEU A 385 2.27 -37.44 -12.04
N GLU A 386 2.28 -37.23 -13.35
CA GLU A 386 2.70 -38.22 -14.34
C GLU A 386 4.10 -38.78 -14.04
N GLY A 387 4.17 -40.10 -13.81
CA GLY A 387 5.42 -40.81 -13.59
C GLY A 387 6.15 -40.51 -12.27
N ARG A 388 5.64 -39.65 -11.39
CA ARG A 388 6.33 -39.26 -10.14
C ARG A 388 5.93 -40.08 -8.91
N HIS A 389 4.72 -40.63 -8.90
CA HIS A 389 4.20 -41.41 -7.77
C HIS A 389 3.66 -42.75 -8.26
N TRP A 390 3.85 -43.81 -7.48
CA TRP A 390 3.45 -45.19 -7.83
C TRP A 390 1.97 -45.32 -8.22
N MET A 391 1.13 -44.44 -7.68
CA MET A 391 -0.30 -44.33 -7.97
C MET A 391 -0.62 -43.81 -9.37
N PHE A 392 0.31 -43.15 -10.06
CA PHE A 392 0.13 -42.55 -11.39
C PHE A 392 1.18 -43.04 -12.40
N SER A 393 1.75 -44.23 -12.16
CA SER A 393 2.80 -44.84 -12.99
C SER A 393 2.51 -46.31 -13.26
N GLY A 394 3.07 -46.85 -14.35
CA GLY A 394 2.90 -48.27 -14.70
C GLY A 394 1.44 -48.62 -14.99
N GLU A 395 0.96 -49.73 -14.45
CA GLU A 395 -0.45 -50.20 -14.59
C GLU A 395 -1.47 -49.18 -14.07
N ASN A 396 -1.05 -48.30 -13.15
CA ASN A 396 -1.91 -47.28 -12.54
C ASN A 396 -1.93 -45.95 -13.32
N ALA A 397 -1.24 -45.84 -14.47
CA ALA A 397 -1.18 -44.60 -15.24
C ALA A 397 -2.57 -44.10 -15.70
N ARG A 398 -3.52 -45.00 -15.94
CA ARG A 398 -4.92 -44.67 -16.29
C ARG A 398 -5.60 -43.80 -15.22
N ARG A 399 -5.14 -43.86 -13.96
CA ARG A 399 -5.68 -43.03 -12.86
C ARG A 399 -5.46 -41.53 -13.04
N LEU A 400 -4.57 -41.10 -13.95
CA LEU A 400 -4.45 -39.69 -14.34
C LEU A 400 -5.71 -39.15 -15.02
N GLU A 401 -6.53 -40.02 -15.63
CA GLU A 401 -7.80 -39.65 -16.25
C GLU A 401 -8.80 -39.11 -15.22
N LEU A 402 -8.75 -39.60 -13.98
CA LEU A 402 -9.61 -39.12 -12.88
C LEU A 402 -9.41 -37.62 -12.58
N VAL A 403 -8.20 -37.09 -12.81
CA VAL A 403 -7.89 -35.65 -12.66
C VAL A 403 -8.58 -34.82 -13.75
N ARG A 404 -8.87 -35.43 -14.90
CA ARG A 404 -9.52 -34.82 -16.08
C ARG A 404 -11.05 -34.98 -16.05
N MET A 405 -11.62 -35.51 -14.96
CA MET A 405 -13.07 -35.71 -14.78
C MET A 405 -13.67 -34.71 -13.78
N CYS A 406 -14.93 -34.32 -14.00
CA CYS A 406 -15.68 -33.52 -13.03
C CYS A 406 -15.91 -34.29 -11.73
N ASP A 407 -16.32 -33.57 -10.68
CA ASP A 407 -16.59 -34.11 -9.34
C ASP A 407 -17.49 -35.37 -9.39
N ASN A 408 -18.61 -35.32 -10.10
CA ASN A 408 -19.55 -36.44 -10.21
C ASN A 408 -18.96 -37.63 -10.97
N CYS A 409 -18.39 -37.40 -12.16
CA CYS A 409 -17.81 -38.47 -12.97
C CYS A 409 -16.59 -39.12 -12.29
N ARG A 410 -15.82 -38.33 -11.53
CA ARG A 410 -14.65 -38.80 -10.79
C ARG A 410 -15.03 -39.70 -9.63
N VAL A 411 -16.07 -39.34 -8.85
CA VAL A 411 -16.57 -40.18 -7.76
C VAL A 411 -17.11 -41.50 -8.31
N ASP A 412 -17.90 -41.45 -9.38
CA ASP A 412 -18.46 -42.66 -10.00
C ASP A 412 -17.36 -43.59 -10.53
N ALA A 413 -16.37 -43.05 -11.25
CA ALA A 413 -15.23 -43.83 -11.72
C ALA A 413 -14.44 -44.46 -10.55
N ALA A 414 -14.18 -43.69 -9.49
CA ALA A 414 -13.45 -44.17 -8.32
C ALA A 414 -14.19 -45.21 -7.48
N MET A 415 -15.53 -45.28 -7.55
CA MET A 415 -16.32 -46.33 -6.89
C MET A 415 -16.44 -47.59 -7.75
N SER A 416 -16.41 -47.44 -9.07
CA SER A 416 -16.53 -48.55 -10.02
C SER A 416 -15.23 -49.32 -10.25
N GLU A 417 -14.09 -48.64 -10.12
CA GLU A 417 -12.77 -49.28 -10.03
C GLU A 417 -12.51 -49.54 -8.54
N ASP A 418 -12.30 -50.79 -8.11
CA ASP A 418 -11.96 -51.17 -6.72
C ASP A 418 -10.74 -50.38 -6.18
N LEU A 419 -10.97 -49.14 -5.76
CA LEU A 419 -9.97 -48.18 -5.32
C LEU A 419 -9.91 -48.28 -3.80
N ASP A 420 -8.96 -49.06 -3.30
CA ASP A 420 -8.53 -48.96 -1.91
C ASP A 420 -7.39 -47.93 -1.81
N PRO A 421 -7.64 -46.68 -1.38
CA PRO A 421 -6.61 -45.64 -1.22
C PRO A 421 -5.60 -45.96 -0.10
N TYR A 422 -5.83 -47.02 0.69
CA TYR A 422 -4.93 -47.52 1.73
C TYR A 422 -4.18 -48.78 1.34
N ALA A 423 -4.46 -49.35 0.15
CA ALA A 423 -3.67 -50.45 -0.40
C ALA A 423 -2.29 -49.93 -0.79
N GLY A 424 -1.35 -49.97 0.15
CA GLY A 424 0.06 -49.70 -0.11
C GLY A 424 0.67 -50.73 -1.07
N PRO A 425 1.93 -50.54 -1.51
CA PRO A 425 2.64 -51.58 -2.22
C PRO A 425 2.58 -52.88 -1.40
N GLY A 426 2.30 -54.01 -2.08
CA GLY A 426 2.23 -55.32 -1.43
C GLY A 426 3.44 -55.52 -0.53
N ARG A 427 3.19 -55.92 0.73
CA ARG A 427 4.24 -56.10 1.74
C ARG A 427 5.36 -56.94 1.12
N PRO A 428 6.62 -56.47 1.11
CA PRO A 428 7.72 -57.27 0.58
C PRO A 428 7.69 -58.64 1.23
N ALA A 429 7.87 -59.70 0.43
CA ALA A 429 7.87 -61.05 0.97
C ALA A 429 8.86 -61.12 2.16
N PRO A 430 8.45 -61.68 3.32
CA PRO A 430 9.35 -61.82 4.46
C PRO A 430 10.61 -62.54 3.99
N ARG A 431 11.79 -61.93 4.18
CA ARG A 431 13.05 -62.61 3.87
C ARG A 431 13.17 -63.82 4.78
N THR A 432 13.27 -64.99 4.16
CA THR A 432 13.47 -66.26 4.85
C THR A 432 14.97 -66.51 5.06
N THR A 433 15.31 -67.42 5.96
CA THR A 433 16.71 -67.86 6.15
C THR A 433 17.32 -68.40 4.84
N GLU A 434 16.52 -69.06 4.00
CA GLU A 434 16.95 -69.47 2.65
C GLU A 434 17.39 -68.29 1.76
N ASP A 435 16.74 -67.13 1.84
CA ASP A 435 17.07 -65.97 1.01
C ASP A 435 18.46 -65.41 1.37
N TYR A 436 18.79 -65.38 2.67
CA TYR A 436 20.12 -65.00 3.15
C TYR A 436 21.21 -65.99 2.70
N LEU A 437 20.89 -67.28 2.68
CA LEU A 437 21.82 -68.32 2.23
C LEU A 437 22.04 -68.28 0.72
N ARG A 438 21.01 -67.95 -0.09
CA ARG A 438 21.16 -67.75 -1.54
C ARG A 438 22.04 -66.56 -1.87
N ASP A 439 21.85 -65.42 -1.20
CA ASP A 439 22.67 -64.24 -1.43
C ASP A 439 24.14 -64.52 -1.10
N ARG A 440 24.42 -65.13 0.07
CA ARG A 440 25.77 -65.53 0.48
C ARG A 440 26.44 -66.46 -0.53
N ASN A 441 25.70 -67.43 -1.06
CA ASN A 441 26.22 -68.38 -2.06
C ASN A 441 26.41 -67.75 -3.45
N SER A 442 25.69 -66.66 -3.76
CA SER A 442 25.86 -65.92 -5.02
C SER A 442 27.02 -64.93 -4.98
N GLU A 443 27.33 -64.36 -3.82
CA GLU A 443 28.56 -63.57 -3.59
C GLU A 443 29.82 -64.46 -3.61
N THR A 444 29.73 -65.69 -3.08
CA THR A 444 30.86 -66.64 -3.09
C THR A 444 31.19 -67.17 -4.49
N LYS A 445 30.28 -67.03 -5.47
CA LYS A 445 30.51 -67.39 -6.88
C LYS A 445 31.08 -66.25 -7.74
N ARG A 446 31.29 -65.05 -7.17
CA ARG A 446 31.81 -63.86 -7.86
C ARG A 446 33.27 -63.52 -7.52
N VAL A 447 33.98 -64.41 -6.82
CA VAL A 447 35.44 -64.30 -6.56
C VAL A 447 36.19 -65.27 -7.44
#